data_AF-A0A6V8P0T0-F1
#
_entry.id   AF-A0A6V8P0T0-F1
#
_cell.length_a   1.000
_cell.length_b   1.000
_cell.length_c   1.000
_cell.angle_alpha   90.00
_cell.angle_beta   90.00
_cell.angle_gamma   90.00
#
_symmetry.space_group_name_H-M   'P 1'
#
loop_
_entity.id
_entity.type
_entity.pdbx_description
1 polymer ?
#
loop_
_entity_poly.entity_id
_entity_poly.type
_entity_poly.pdbx_seq_one_letter_code
_entity_poly.pdbx_strand_id
1 'polypeptide(L)'
;AYSYGEGGFESGKKFFEEMIAKAFREIQRVLKPNGITCIVFAHKSTEAWETIINALLNSGLYLTASWPVHTEMKAGMRASESANLASSIYMVCRKRTEKKTAYFNEIKPQIEVRIKEKLDQFWNEGIGGSDFFISAIGPAMEVFGKYESVEKLSGEKVSAKELLEFVRKSVSEYALTKILKSPQLGGIDEETRFYLLWRWTYDSAKVHFDDARKLAQAVGVEITEQWGNGFIKKEKEFISVASARGRGKNFLEKGKFESTIDILHACLLFRELLHTFILS
;
A
#
# COMPACT_ATOMS: atom_id res chain seq x y z
N ALA A 1 9.37 5.55 17.53
CA ALA A 1 10.50 6.41 17.14
C ALA A 1 10.27 7.90 17.40
N TYR A 2 9.01 8.39 17.46
CA TYR A 2 8.71 9.84 17.40
C TYR A 2 8.37 10.53 18.74
N SER A 3 8.37 9.84 19.88
CA SER A 3 7.67 10.29 21.09
C SER A 3 8.55 10.58 22.33
N TYR A 4 9.88 10.58 22.22
CA TYR A 4 10.77 10.69 23.40
C TYR A 4 11.55 12.02 23.52
N GLY A 5 11.24 13.04 22.71
CA GLY A 5 11.89 14.36 22.77
C GLY A 5 10.97 15.46 23.31
N GLU A 6 11.57 16.57 23.80
CA GLU A 6 10.83 17.80 24.14
C GLU A 6 10.13 18.34 22.88
N GLY A 7 8.79 18.47 22.93
CA GLY A 7 7.96 18.95 21.82
C GLY A 7 7.00 17.93 21.20
N GLY A 8 6.93 16.70 21.72
CA GLY A 8 5.94 15.70 21.31
C GLY A 8 6.15 15.11 19.90
N PHE A 9 5.12 14.44 19.37
CA PHE A 9 5.20 13.64 18.14
C PHE A 9 5.68 14.43 16.90
N GLU A 10 5.19 15.64 16.70
CA GLU A 10 5.54 16.47 15.55
C GLU A 10 7.01 16.90 15.58
N SER A 11 7.51 17.30 16.76
CA SER A 11 8.92 17.66 16.94
C SER A 11 9.83 16.45 16.67
N GLY A 12 9.45 15.26 17.16
CA GLY A 12 10.19 14.03 16.94
C GLY A 12 10.19 13.60 15.48
N LYS A 13 9.08 13.78 14.76
CA LYS A 13 8.99 13.54 13.32
C LYS A 13 9.92 14.46 12.54
N LYS A 14 9.87 15.76 12.81
CA LYS A 14 10.73 16.74 12.15
C LYS A 14 12.22 16.47 12.43
N PHE A 15 12.57 16.17 13.67
CA PHE A 15 13.92 15.81 14.05
C PHE A 15 14.41 14.56 13.28
N PHE A 16 13.58 13.53 13.20
CA PHE A 16 13.89 12.32 12.43
C PHE A 16 14.12 12.64 10.94
N GLU A 17 13.21 13.40 10.31
CA GLU A 17 13.32 13.85 8.92
C GLU A 17 14.62 14.63 8.66
N GLU A 18 14.97 15.56 9.54
CA GLU A 18 16.19 16.34 9.42
C GLU A 18 17.44 15.48 9.58
N MET A 19 17.45 14.58 10.56
CA MET A 19 18.59 13.73 10.84
C MET A 19 18.83 12.69 9.75
N ILE A 20 17.77 12.09 9.20
CA ILE A 20 17.93 11.10 8.13
C ILE A 20 18.39 11.78 6.82
N ALA A 21 17.90 12.99 6.54
CA ALA A 21 18.37 13.78 5.40
C ALA A 21 19.85 14.20 5.56
N LYS A 22 20.31 14.52 6.79
CA LYS A 22 21.73 14.77 7.06
C LYS A 22 22.57 13.50 6.86
N ALA A 23 22.10 12.36 7.38
CA ALA A 23 22.79 11.08 7.23
C ALA A 23 22.94 10.68 5.75
N PHE A 24 21.89 10.81 4.94
CA PHE A 24 21.96 10.45 3.51
C PHE A 24 22.85 11.40 2.72
N ARG A 25 22.86 12.71 3.05
CA ARG A 25 23.82 13.66 2.46
C ARG A 25 25.26 13.31 2.82
N GLU A 26 25.51 12.89 4.06
CA GLU A 26 26.85 12.48 4.48
C GLU A 26 27.29 11.18 3.80
N ILE A 27 26.40 10.19 3.71
CA ILE A 27 26.62 8.97 2.91
C ILE A 27 26.96 9.35 1.47
N GLN A 28 26.19 10.24 0.86
CA GLN A 28 26.49 10.72 -0.49
C GLN A 28 27.85 11.40 -0.53
N ARG A 29 28.22 12.28 0.41
CA ARG A 29 29.52 12.97 0.40
C ARG A 29 30.69 11.98 0.40
N VAL A 30 30.67 10.98 1.30
CA VAL A 30 31.78 10.04 1.50
C VAL A 30 31.81 8.86 0.52
N LEU A 31 30.69 8.53 -0.12
CA LEU A 31 30.62 7.41 -1.06
C LEU A 31 31.54 7.66 -2.27
N LYS A 32 32.39 6.71 -2.62
CA LYS A 32 33.27 6.83 -3.80
C LYS A 32 32.45 6.97 -5.09
N PRO A 33 33.01 7.55 -6.17
CA PRO A 33 32.43 7.40 -7.51
C PRO A 33 32.14 5.92 -7.81
N ASN A 34 30.97 5.61 -8.36
CA ASN A 34 30.48 4.24 -8.58
C ASN A 34 30.34 3.36 -7.32
N GLY A 35 30.48 3.93 -6.12
CA GLY A 35 30.24 3.24 -4.87
C GLY A 35 28.78 2.82 -4.71
N ILE A 36 28.57 1.83 -3.84
CA ILE A 36 27.26 1.29 -3.48
C ILE A 36 27.04 1.53 -2.00
N THR A 37 25.84 1.98 -1.63
CA THR A 37 25.37 1.97 -0.25
C THR A 37 24.10 1.13 -0.16
N CYS A 38 23.94 0.40 0.94
CA CYS A 38 22.74 -0.39 1.23
C CYS A 38 22.05 0.22 2.43
N ILE A 39 20.80 0.65 2.25
CA ILE A 39 19.97 1.22 3.31
C ILE A 39 18.86 0.21 3.58
N VAL A 40 18.66 -0.15 4.84
CA VAL A 40 17.57 -1.04 5.25
C VAL A 40 16.52 -0.21 5.98
N PHE A 41 15.26 -0.34 5.57
CA PHE A 41 14.15 0.36 6.22
C PHE A 41 12.92 -0.53 6.33
N ALA A 42 12.29 -0.51 7.51
CA ALA A 42 11.10 -1.29 7.80
C ALA A 42 10.10 -0.42 8.58
N HIS A 43 8.99 -0.07 7.93
CA HIS A 43 7.91 0.66 8.58
C HIS A 43 6.58 0.41 7.85
N LYS A 44 5.47 0.36 8.61
CA LYS A 44 4.13 0.15 8.06
C LYS A 44 3.48 1.42 7.52
N SER A 45 3.79 2.56 8.16
CA SER A 45 3.13 3.82 7.81
C SER A 45 3.71 4.44 6.54
N THR A 46 2.80 4.96 5.71
CA THR A 46 3.12 5.63 4.44
C THR A 46 3.90 6.92 4.68
N GLU A 47 3.60 7.62 5.77
CA GLU A 47 4.25 8.88 6.16
C GLU A 47 5.74 8.67 6.42
N ALA A 48 6.12 7.54 7.02
CA ALA A 48 7.53 7.22 7.23
C ALA A 48 8.25 6.91 5.91
N TRP A 49 7.55 6.28 4.95
CA TRP A 49 8.07 6.07 3.60
C TRP A 49 8.22 7.38 2.82
N GLU A 50 7.28 8.31 2.97
CA GLU A 50 7.40 9.67 2.40
C GLU A 50 8.68 10.36 2.89
N THR A 51 8.96 10.30 4.19
CA THR A 51 10.21 10.83 4.78
C THR A 51 11.44 10.23 4.11
N ILE A 52 11.50 8.90 3.98
CA ILE A 52 12.65 8.20 3.38
C ILE A 52 12.83 8.55 1.91
N ILE A 53 11.74 8.58 1.14
CA ILE A 53 11.77 8.94 -0.29
C ILE A 53 12.28 10.36 -0.46
N ASN A 54 11.72 11.32 0.30
CA ASN A 54 12.16 12.72 0.24
C ASN A 54 13.64 12.87 0.62
N ALA A 55 14.09 12.17 1.66
CA ALA A 55 15.49 12.20 2.08
C ALA A 55 16.43 11.64 1.00
N LEU A 56 16.06 10.53 0.34
CA LEU A 56 16.82 9.95 -0.76
C LEU A 56 16.91 10.92 -1.94
N LEU A 57 15.76 11.42 -2.42
CA LEU A 57 15.69 12.35 -3.57
C LEU A 57 16.54 13.60 -3.35
N ASN A 58 16.48 14.19 -2.16
CA ASN A 58 17.23 15.40 -1.79
C ASN A 58 18.72 15.15 -1.51
N SER A 59 19.12 13.92 -1.21
CA SER A 59 20.53 13.59 -0.92
C SER A 59 21.39 13.46 -2.17
N GLY A 60 20.79 13.32 -3.36
CA GLY A 60 21.50 12.98 -4.59
C GLY A 60 21.90 11.50 -4.68
N LEU A 61 21.39 10.67 -3.76
CA LEU A 61 21.36 9.23 -3.93
C LEU A 61 20.13 8.85 -4.75
N TYR A 62 20.26 7.78 -5.52
CA TYR A 62 19.12 7.15 -6.17
C TYR A 62 19.16 5.64 -5.99
N LEU A 63 17.97 5.06 -5.99
CA LEU A 63 17.78 3.63 -5.84
C LEU A 63 18.06 2.93 -7.17
N THR A 64 18.85 1.86 -7.14
CA THR A 64 19.19 1.04 -8.31
C THR A 64 18.57 -0.34 -8.27
N ALA A 65 18.32 -0.84 -7.07
CA ALA A 65 17.62 -2.09 -6.85
C ALA A 65 17.02 -2.12 -5.45
N SER A 66 15.97 -2.91 -5.28
CA SER A 66 15.29 -3.10 -4.00
C SER A 66 14.77 -4.52 -3.82
N TRP A 67 14.87 -5.01 -2.59
CA TRP A 67 14.34 -6.31 -2.21
C TRP A 67 13.58 -6.23 -0.88
N PRO A 68 12.31 -6.65 -0.85
CA PRO A 68 11.65 -6.95 0.41
C PRO A 68 12.27 -8.22 1.00
N VAL A 69 12.61 -8.17 2.28
CA VAL A 69 13.14 -9.30 3.03
C VAL A 69 12.32 -9.43 4.31
N HIS A 70 11.72 -10.60 4.48
CA HIS A 70 11.03 -10.96 5.71
C HIS A 70 12.06 -11.54 6.68
N THR A 71 12.43 -10.77 7.72
CA THR A 71 13.53 -11.12 8.63
C THR A 71 13.09 -11.58 10.02
N GLU A 72 11.93 -12.24 10.18
CA GLU A 72 11.61 -12.94 11.43
C GLU A 72 11.09 -14.37 11.21
N MET A 73 11.48 -15.24 12.14
CA MET A 73 11.13 -16.67 12.22
C MET A 73 9.63 -16.88 12.15
N LYS A 74 9.21 -17.99 11.52
CA LYS A 74 7.89 -18.62 11.66
C LYS A 74 7.64 -19.04 13.12
N ALA A 75 7.55 -18.10 14.05
CA ALA A 75 7.00 -18.36 15.35
C ALA A 75 5.49 -18.52 15.15
N GLY A 76 5.07 -19.78 15.07
CA GLY A 76 3.73 -20.29 15.31
C GLY A 76 2.56 -19.39 14.89
N MET A 77 1.90 -19.82 13.84
CA MET A 77 0.46 -19.68 13.57
C MET A 77 -0.38 -19.69 14.87
N ARG A 78 -0.50 -18.54 15.56
CA ARG A 78 -1.42 -18.21 16.68
C ARG A 78 -1.15 -16.83 17.33
N ALA A 79 -0.64 -15.84 16.60
CA ALA A 79 -0.59 -14.47 17.10
C ALA A 79 -1.86 -13.71 16.67
N SER A 80 -2.75 -13.53 17.64
CA SER A 80 -4.00 -12.80 17.60
C SER A 80 -3.83 -11.31 17.22
N GLU A 81 -4.76 -10.80 16.42
CA GLU A 81 -5.29 -9.42 16.39
C GLU A 81 -4.40 -8.20 16.08
N SER A 82 -3.12 -8.33 15.76
CA SER A 82 -2.37 -7.20 15.20
C SER A 82 -1.51 -7.65 14.03
N ALA A 83 -1.69 -6.97 12.89
CA ALA A 83 -1.01 -7.28 11.63
C ALA A 83 0.50 -7.49 11.87
N ASN A 84 1.05 -8.59 11.33
CA ASN A 84 2.46 -9.00 11.40
C ASN A 84 3.44 -7.84 11.11
N LEU A 85 4.64 -7.91 11.69
CA LEU A 85 5.74 -6.96 11.51
C LEU A 85 5.99 -6.65 10.02
N ALA A 86 6.29 -5.38 9.67
CA ALA A 86 6.51 -4.98 8.29
C ALA A 86 7.74 -5.69 7.71
N SER A 87 7.63 -6.20 6.48
CA SER A 87 8.80 -6.67 5.74
C SER A 87 9.82 -5.53 5.56
N SER A 88 11.09 -5.81 5.83
CA SER A 88 12.17 -4.83 5.67
C SER A 88 12.51 -4.70 4.20
N ILE A 89 12.72 -3.48 3.69
CA ILE A 89 13.23 -3.29 2.33
C ILE A 89 14.71 -2.95 2.39
N TYR A 90 15.47 -3.72 1.63
CA TYR A 90 16.87 -3.49 1.35
C TYR A 90 16.96 -2.64 0.09
N MET A 91 17.49 -1.43 0.24
CA MET A 91 17.59 -0.42 -0.80
C MET A 91 19.04 -0.26 -1.22
N VAL A 92 19.36 -0.66 -2.45
CA VAL A 92 20.69 -0.51 -3.03
C VAL A 92 20.76 0.83 -3.75
N CYS A 93 21.50 1.78 -3.18
CA CYS A 93 21.59 3.15 -3.66
C CYS A 93 22.99 3.47 -4.22
N ARG A 94 23.02 4.39 -5.18
CA ARG A 94 24.24 4.95 -5.76
C ARG A 94 24.16 6.48 -5.85
N LYS A 95 25.31 7.12 -6.06
CA LYS A 95 25.36 8.55 -6.42
C LYS A 95 24.69 8.77 -7.78
N ARG A 96 23.80 9.74 -7.88
CA ARG A 96 23.29 10.20 -9.18
C ARG A 96 24.44 10.81 -9.96
N THR A 97 24.60 10.39 -11.22
CA THR A 97 25.68 10.84 -12.11
C THR A 97 25.24 11.97 -13.03
N GLU A 98 23.93 12.12 -13.26
CA GLU A 98 23.36 13.07 -14.21
C GLU A 98 22.27 13.91 -13.56
N LYS A 99 22.18 15.17 -13.98
CA LYS A 99 21.17 16.14 -13.57
C LYS A 99 20.13 16.29 -14.66
N LYS A 100 19.25 15.29 -14.76
CA LYS A 100 18.17 15.25 -15.76
C LYS A 100 16.83 15.49 -15.10
N THR A 101 16.00 16.29 -15.75
CA THR A 101 14.57 16.43 -15.43
C THR A 101 13.77 15.56 -16.40
N ALA A 102 12.72 14.90 -15.90
CA ALA A 102 11.77 14.16 -16.73
C ALA A 102 10.34 14.56 -16.41
N TYR A 103 9.43 14.37 -17.37
CA TYR A 103 8.02 14.57 -17.11
C TYR A 103 7.35 13.31 -16.58
N PHE A 104 6.48 13.48 -15.60
CA PHE A 104 5.85 12.35 -14.91
C PHE A 104 5.03 11.47 -15.85
N ASN A 105 4.32 12.07 -16.80
CA ASN A 105 3.54 11.35 -17.82
C ASN A 105 4.42 10.46 -18.72
N GLU A 106 5.67 10.83 -18.98
CA GLU A 106 6.61 10.06 -19.81
C GLU A 106 7.20 8.86 -19.06
N ILE A 107 7.44 9.01 -17.76
CA ILE A 107 8.03 7.95 -16.93
C ILE A 107 6.98 7.05 -16.27
N LYS A 108 5.72 7.50 -16.15
CA LYS A 108 4.61 6.71 -15.58
C LYS A 108 4.50 5.29 -16.17
N PRO A 109 4.48 5.10 -17.50
CA PRO A 109 4.44 3.75 -18.07
C PRO A 109 5.67 2.91 -17.70
N GLN A 110 6.85 3.52 -17.58
CA GLN A 110 8.07 2.83 -17.18
C GLN A 110 8.01 2.37 -15.73
N ILE A 111 7.44 3.20 -14.85
CA ILE A 111 7.20 2.85 -13.45
C ILE A 111 6.19 1.70 -13.37
N GLU A 112 5.09 1.75 -14.11
CA GLU A 112 4.06 0.68 -14.13
C GLU A 112 4.63 -0.66 -14.60
N VAL A 113 5.38 -0.65 -15.71
CA VAL A 113 6.06 -1.86 -16.22
C VAL A 113 7.01 -2.40 -15.16
N ARG A 114 7.83 -1.54 -14.55
CA ARG A 114 8.81 -1.96 -13.55
C ARG A 114 8.15 -2.52 -12.29
N ILE A 115 7.08 -1.87 -11.81
CA ILE A 115 6.28 -2.36 -10.69
C ILE A 115 5.71 -3.73 -11.05
N LYS A 116 5.04 -3.86 -12.20
CA LYS A 116 4.39 -5.11 -12.62
C LYS A 116 5.37 -6.28 -12.70
N GLU A 117 6.52 -6.08 -13.34
CA GLU A 117 7.58 -7.10 -13.42
C GLU A 117 7.99 -7.60 -12.03
N LYS A 118 8.15 -6.68 -11.07
CA LYS A 118 8.56 -7.02 -9.70
C LYS A 118 7.42 -7.62 -8.88
N LEU A 119 6.19 -7.15 -9.08
CA LEU A 119 5.01 -7.74 -8.44
C LEU A 119 4.73 -9.15 -8.94
N ASP A 120 5.03 -9.50 -10.20
CA ASP A 120 4.97 -10.87 -10.71
C ASP A 120 5.95 -11.78 -9.94
N GLN A 121 7.18 -11.32 -9.73
CA GLN A 121 8.16 -12.02 -8.90
C GLN A 121 7.66 -12.20 -7.47
N PHE A 122 7.27 -11.11 -6.80
CA PHE A 122 6.85 -11.11 -5.40
C PHE A 122 5.60 -11.97 -5.16
N TRP A 123 4.66 -11.96 -6.11
CA TRP A 123 3.46 -12.79 -6.04
C TRP A 123 3.80 -14.28 -6.05
N ASN A 124 4.71 -14.69 -6.94
CA ASN A 124 5.16 -16.08 -7.03
C ASN A 124 5.99 -16.53 -5.82
N GLU A 125 6.66 -15.59 -5.15
CA GLU A 125 7.39 -15.81 -3.90
C GLU A 125 6.47 -15.83 -2.66
N GLY A 126 5.17 -15.59 -2.83
CA GLY A 126 4.18 -15.61 -1.75
C GLY A 126 4.12 -14.34 -0.91
N ILE A 127 4.71 -13.24 -1.39
CA ILE A 127 4.55 -11.92 -0.78
C ILE A 127 3.14 -11.41 -1.11
N GLY A 128 2.39 -11.03 -0.09
CA GLY A 128 1.02 -10.53 -0.23
C GLY A 128 0.65 -9.60 0.91
N GLY A 129 -0.63 -9.27 1.00
CA GLY A 129 -1.10 -8.43 2.09
C GLY A 129 -0.59 -6.99 1.99
N SER A 130 -0.44 -6.33 3.15
CA SER A 130 0.12 -4.99 3.27
C SER A 130 1.57 -4.87 2.79
N ASP A 131 2.35 -5.95 2.89
CA ASP A 131 3.76 -5.96 2.49
C ASP A 131 3.94 -5.84 0.97
N PHE A 132 2.92 -6.22 0.20
CA PHE A 132 2.95 -6.13 -1.25
C PHE A 132 3.02 -4.68 -1.76
N PHE A 133 2.27 -3.77 -1.12
CA PHE A 133 2.36 -2.34 -1.42
C PHE A 133 3.73 -1.78 -1.08
N ILE A 134 4.24 -2.08 0.12
CA ILE A 134 5.56 -1.63 0.57
C ILE A 134 6.64 -2.10 -0.41
N SER A 135 6.58 -3.38 -0.81
CA SER A 135 7.52 -3.99 -1.76
C SER A 135 7.57 -3.31 -3.13
N ALA A 136 6.48 -2.66 -3.57
CA ALA A 136 6.39 -1.96 -4.84
C ALA A 136 7.01 -0.55 -4.83
N ILE A 137 7.23 0.04 -3.65
CA ILE A 137 7.82 1.38 -3.50
C ILE A 137 9.23 1.41 -4.09
N GLY A 138 10.04 0.39 -3.80
CA GLY A 138 11.40 0.27 -4.31
C GLY A 138 11.47 0.22 -5.85
N PRO A 139 10.77 -0.72 -6.52
CA PRO A 139 10.69 -0.76 -7.99
C PRO A 139 10.27 0.57 -8.63
N ALA A 140 9.34 1.30 -8.02
CA ALA A 140 8.94 2.62 -8.50
C ALA A 140 10.07 3.66 -8.37
N MET A 141 10.76 3.65 -7.23
CA MET A 141 11.89 4.52 -6.93
C MET A 141 13.11 4.24 -7.81
N GLU A 142 13.29 3.01 -8.30
CA GLU A 142 14.35 2.66 -9.26
C GLU A 142 14.21 3.41 -10.60
N VAL A 143 12.99 3.74 -11.01
CA VAL A 143 12.74 4.53 -12.22
C VAL A 143 12.70 6.01 -11.87
N PHE A 144 11.88 6.39 -10.88
CA PHE A 144 11.66 7.78 -10.48
C PHE A 144 12.95 8.46 -10.00
N GLY A 145 13.76 7.77 -9.20
CA GLY A 145 14.97 8.33 -8.58
C GLY A 145 16.13 8.59 -9.55
N LYS A 146 16.11 8.03 -10.76
CA LYS A 146 17.14 8.27 -11.80
C LYS A 146 17.25 9.74 -12.16
N TYR A 147 16.14 10.47 -12.07
CA TYR A 147 16.05 11.88 -12.41
C TYR A 147 16.32 12.76 -11.18
N GLU A 148 16.88 13.95 -11.41
CA GLU A 148 17.05 14.96 -10.36
C GLU A 148 15.72 15.61 -9.98
N SER A 149 14.87 15.84 -10.98
CA SER A 149 13.53 16.39 -10.83
C SER A 149 12.58 15.60 -11.72
N VAL A 150 11.39 15.32 -11.20
CA VAL A 150 10.28 14.79 -11.99
C VAL A 150 9.14 15.78 -11.88
N GLU A 151 8.65 16.28 -13.01
CA GLU A 151 7.72 17.39 -13.07
C GLU A 151 6.43 17.01 -13.80
N LYS A 152 5.33 17.64 -13.42
CA LYS A 152 4.06 17.59 -14.14
C LYS A 152 4.13 18.52 -15.35
N LEU A 153 3.19 18.38 -16.29
CA LEU A 153 3.07 19.32 -17.41
C LEU A 153 2.77 20.76 -16.96
N SER A 154 2.26 20.95 -15.73
CA SER A 154 2.09 22.26 -15.10
C SER A 154 3.41 22.90 -14.64
N GLY A 155 4.54 22.18 -14.68
CA GLY A 155 5.83 22.61 -14.15
C GLY A 155 6.03 22.35 -12.66
N GLU A 156 5.01 21.86 -11.95
CA GLU A 156 5.13 21.48 -10.54
C GLU A 156 5.88 20.15 -10.38
N LYS A 157 6.78 20.07 -9.40
CA LYS A 157 7.45 18.82 -9.04
C LYS A 157 6.47 17.81 -8.49
N VAL A 158 6.64 16.55 -8.87
CA VAL A 158 5.91 15.42 -8.29
C VAL A 158 6.45 15.16 -6.88
N SER A 159 5.56 15.18 -5.91
CA SER A 159 5.86 14.89 -4.51
C SER A 159 6.01 13.39 -4.25
N ALA A 160 6.69 13.03 -3.16
CA ALA A 160 6.75 11.65 -2.69
C ALA A 160 5.36 11.07 -2.42
N LYS A 161 4.43 11.90 -1.95
CA LYS A 161 3.03 11.54 -1.72
C LYS A 161 2.32 11.15 -3.02
N GLU A 162 2.40 11.98 -4.05
CA GLU A 162 1.83 11.68 -5.38
C GLU A 162 2.42 10.40 -5.98
N LEU A 163 3.72 10.16 -5.81
CA LEU A 163 4.36 8.90 -6.22
C LEU A 163 3.78 7.70 -5.46
N LEU A 164 3.63 7.78 -4.14
CA LEU A 164 3.10 6.69 -3.33
C LEU A 164 1.62 6.39 -3.62
N GLU A 165 0.83 7.43 -3.90
CA GLU A 165 -0.55 7.29 -4.37
C GLU A 165 -0.59 6.56 -5.72
N PHE A 166 0.29 6.92 -6.64
CA PHE A 166 0.42 6.24 -7.92
C PHE A 166 0.82 4.76 -7.76
N VAL A 167 1.85 4.48 -6.95
CA VAL A 167 2.26 3.10 -6.63
C VAL A 167 1.10 2.31 -6.05
N ARG A 168 0.31 2.91 -5.15
CA ARG A 168 -0.82 2.23 -4.51
C ARG A 168 -1.88 1.85 -5.52
N LYS A 169 -2.20 2.77 -6.43
CA LYS A 169 -3.13 2.50 -7.53
C LYS A 169 -2.64 1.35 -8.41
N SER A 170 -1.39 1.39 -8.85
CA SER A 170 -0.81 0.33 -9.70
C SER A 170 -0.80 -1.04 -8.99
N VAL A 171 -0.48 -1.09 -7.70
CA VAL A 171 -0.51 -2.31 -6.90
C VAL A 171 -1.93 -2.86 -6.75
N SER A 172 -2.90 -2.00 -6.45
CA SER A 172 -4.32 -2.37 -6.33
C SER A 172 -4.88 -2.95 -7.63
N GLU A 173 -4.63 -2.29 -8.77
CA GLU A 173 -5.04 -2.77 -10.10
C GLU A 173 -4.41 -4.11 -10.44
N TYR A 174 -3.11 -4.27 -10.15
CA TYR A 174 -2.41 -5.53 -10.32
C TYR A 174 -3.02 -6.64 -9.46
N ALA A 175 -3.22 -6.38 -8.16
CA ALA A 175 -3.74 -7.37 -7.21
C ALA A 175 -5.15 -7.83 -7.62
N LEU A 176 -6.02 -6.89 -8.01
CA LEU A 176 -7.35 -7.22 -8.53
C LEU A 176 -7.28 -8.11 -9.78
N THR A 177 -6.38 -7.79 -10.72
CA THR A 177 -6.19 -8.61 -11.93
C THR A 177 -5.80 -10.05 -11.59
N LYS A 178 -4.95 -10.25 -10.57
CA LYS A 178 -4.55 -11.59 -10.10
C LYS A 178 -5.67 -12.31 -9.34
N ILE A 179 -6.40 -11.62 -8.46
CA ILE A 179 -7.51 -12.18 -7.68
C ILE A 179 -8.62 -12.66 -8.60
N LEU A 180 -9.02 -11.83 -9.57
CA LEU A 180 -10.14 -12.08 -10.45
C LEU A 180 -9.81 -13.01 -11.61
N LYS A 181 -8.51 -13.25 -11.87
CA LYS A 181 -8.02 -14.01 -13.02
C LYS A 181 -8.62 -13.54 -14.36
N SER A 182 -9.05 -12.28 -14.43
CA SER A 182 -9.72 -11.69 -15.58
C SER A 182 -9.09 -10.33 -15.91
N PRO A 183 -8.79 -10.05 -17.20
CA PRO A 183 -8.25 -8.75 -17.61
C PRO A 183 -9.27 -7.62 -17.54
N GLN A 184 -10.58 -7.93 -17.60
CA GLN A 184 -11.62 -6.91 -17.60
C GLN A 184 -12.13 -6.62 -16.18
N LEU A 185 -11.47 -5.68 -15.50
CA LEU A 185 -11.96 -5.11 -14.24
C LEU A 185 -13.29 -4.36 -14.41
N GLY A 186 -13.58 -3.88 -15.62
CA GLY A 186 -14.72 -3.00 -15.93
C GLY A 186 -16.11 -3.56 -15.64
N GLY A 187 -16.25 -4.87 -15.39
CA GLY A 187 -17.53 -5.49 -15.03
C GLY A 187 -17.81 -5.58 -13.52
N ILE A 188 -16.88 -5.13 -12.67
CA ILE A 188 -17.00 -5.22 -11.20
C ILE A 188 -17.08 -3.82 -10.63
N ASP A 189 -18.11 -3.57 -9.82
CA ASP A 189 -18.33 -2.33 -9.08
C ASP A 189 -17.21 -2.03 -8.06
N GLU A 190 -17.08 -0.76 -7.72
CA GLU A 190 -15.98 -0.24 -6.90
C GLU A 190 -16.02 -0.82 -5.49
N GLU A 191 -17.20 -1.02 -4.93
CA GLU A 191 -17.45 -1.65 -3.63
C GLU A 191 -16.90 -3.06 -3.58
N THR A 192 -17.17 -3.85 -4.62
CA THR A 192 -16.69 -5.22 -4.73
C THR A 192 -15.17 -5.27 -4.92
N ARG A 193 -14.60 -4.37 -5.72
CA ARG A 193 -13.14 -4.24 -5.86
C ARG A 193 -12.49 -3.91 -4.52
N PHE A 194 -13.04 -2.94 -3.79
CA PHE A 194 -12.56 -2.58 -2.47
C PHE A 194 -12.68 -3.74 -1.48
N TYR A 195 -13.81 -4.46 -1.47
CA TYR A 195 -14.00 -5.63 -0.63
C TYR A 195 -12.93 -6.71 -0.90
N LEU A 196 -12.72 -7.07 -2.17
CA LEU A 196 -11.74 -8.09 -2.54
C LEU A 196 -10.32 -7.69 -2.15
N LEU A 197 -9.93 -6.44 -2.41
CA LEU A 197 -8.64 -5.92 -1.99
C LEU A 197 -8.50 -5.92 -0.47
N TRP A 198 -9.52 -5.51 0.28
CA TRP A 198 -9.50 -5.54 1.72
C TRP A 198 -9.26 -6.96 2.24
N ARG A 199 -10.05 -7.93 1.75
CA ARG A 199 -9.94 -9.33 2.15
C ARG A 199 -8.57 -9.92 1.81
N TRP A 200 -7.98 -9.53 0.68
CA TRP A 200 -6.65 -9.98 0.32
C TRP A 200 -5.53 -9.28 1.12
N THR A 201 -5.72 -8.01 1.47
CA THR A 201 -4.68 -7.18 2.12
C THR A 201 -4.64 -7.40 3.64
N TYR A 202 -5.82 -7.41 4.25
CA TYR A 202 -6.02 -7.34 5.70
C TYR A 202 -6.87 -8.50 6.24
N ASP A 203 -7.41 -9.35 5.37
CA ASP A 203 -8.39 -10.38 5.72
C ASP A 203 -9.54 -9.80 6.56
N SER A 204 -9.60 -10.12 7.85
CA SER A 204 -10.64 -9.73 8.80
C SER A 204 -10.15 -8.66 9.79
N ALA A 205 -8.93 -8.16 9.62
CA ALA A 205 -8.31 -7.24 10.56
C ALA A 205 -8.99 -5.86 10.58
N LYS A 206 -8.88 -5.20 11.74
CA LYS A 206 -9.21 -3.79 11.93
C LYS A 206 -7.98 -2.95 11.57
N VAL A 207 -8.19 -1.91 10.76
CA VAL A 207 -7.13 -1.05 10.24
C VAL A 207 -7.48 0.41 10.53
N HIS A 208 -6.48 1.26 10.77
CA HIS A 208 -6.72 2.68 11.03
C HIS A 208 -7.43 3.35 9.83
N PHE A 209 -8.30 4.33 10.13
CA PHE A 209 -9.13 5.00 9.13
C PHE A 209 -8.33 5.54 7.94
N ASP A 210 -7.17 6.14 8.19
CA ASP A 210 -6.35 6.71 7.11
C ASP A 210 -5.81 5.67 6.15
N ASP A 211 -5.39 4.50 6.65
CA ASP A 211 -4.88 3.42 5.80
C ASP A 211 -6.01 2.73 5.03
N ALA A 212 -7.18 2.59 5.65
CA ALA A 212 -8.40 2.16 4.97
C ALA A 212 -8.76 3.14 3.84
N ARG A 213 -8.74 4.44 4.12
CA ARG A 213 -9.07 5.50 3.15
C ARG A 213 -8.10 5.50 1.97
N LYS A 214 -6.80 5.33 2.20
CA LYS A 214 -5.81 5.20 1.12
C LYS A 214 -6.09 3.99 0.22
N LEU A 215 -6.53 2.86 0.78
CA LEU A 215 -6.93 1.69 -0.01
C LEU A 215 -8.21 1.96 -0.83
N ALA A 216 -9.21 2.60 -0.22
CA ALA A 216 -10.47 2.92 -0.88
C ALA A 216 -10.30 3.92 -2.04
N GLN A 217 -9.49 4.97 -1.83
CA GLN A 217 -9.12 5.93 -2.88
C GLN A 217 -8.44 5.28 -4.08
N ALA A 218 -7.67 4.21 -3.87
CA ALA A 218 -7.00 3.50 -4.96
C ALA A 218 -7.99 2.79 -5.91
N VAL A 219 -9.24 2.57 -5.48
CA VAL A 219 -10.30 1.91 -6.28
C VAL A 219 -11.54 2.75 -6.49
N GLY A 220 -11.56 4.01 -6.04
CA GLY A 220 -12.67 4.95 -6.24
C GLY A 220 -13.71 5.01 -5.13
N VAL A 221 -13.59 4.17 -4.09
CA VAL A 221 -14.61 4.10 -3.03
C VAL A 221 -14.47 5.21 -1.99
N GLU A 222 -15.58 5.89 -1.69
CA GLU A 222 -15.68 6.82 -0.56
C GLU A 222 -16.20 6.08 0.69
N ILE A 223 -15.33 5.88 1.68
CA ILE A 223 -15.63 5.06 2.87
C ILE A 223 -16.79 5.63 3.68
N THR A 224 -16.92 6.96 3.71
CA THR A 224 -17.91 7.65 4.55
C THR A 224 -19.35 7.41 4.07
N GLU A 225 -19.55 7.20 2.76
CA GLU A 225 -20.85 6.91 2.16
C GLU A 225 -21.36 5.50 2.48
N GLN A 226 -20.43 4.60 2.84
CA GLN A 226 -20.72 3.18 3.08
C GLN A 226 -20.95 2.84 4.56
N TRP A 227 -21.00 3.84 5.44
CA TRP A 227 -21.20 3.64 6.88
C TRP A 227 -22.62 3.18 7.23
N GLY A 228 -22.70 2.25 8.20
CA GLY A 228 -23.96 1.78 8.79
C GLY A 228 -24.75 0.79 7.94
N ASN A 229 -24.79 0.97 6.62
CA ASN A 229 -25.61 0.15 5.72
C ASN A 229 -24.82 -0.79 4.79
N GLY A 230 -23.53 -0.57 4.58
CA GLY A 230 -22.66 -1.41 3.76
C GLY A 230 -21.94 -2.51 4.52
N PHE A 231 -20.90 -3.09 3.91
CA PHE A 231 -19.98 -4.02 4.57
C PHE A 231 -18.95 -3.33 5.46
N ILE A 232 -18.78 -2.02 5.36
CA ILE A 232 -17.79 -1.29 6.14
C ILE A 232 -18.30 -1.04 7.55
N LYS A 233 -17.51 -1.45 8.55
CA LYS A 233 -17.76 -1.20 9.97
C LYS A 233 -16.71 -0.23 10.51
N LYS A 234 -17.17 0.84 11.14
CA LYS A 234 -16.33 1.81 11.85
C LYS A 234 -16.46 1.61 13.35
N GLU A 235 -15.32 1.48 14.02
CA GLU A 235 -15.20 1.41 15.47
C GLU A 235 -14.12 2.41 15.93
N LYS A 236 -14.55 3.57 16.47
CA LYS A 236 -13.65 4.69 16.79
C LYS A 236 -12.79 5.11 15.57
N GLU A 237 -11.48 4.91 15.66
CA GLU A 237 -10.47 5.22 14.64
C GLU A 237 -10.18 4.05 13.69
N PHE A 238 -10.80 2.88 13.93
CA PHE A 238 -10.58 1.66 13.15
C PHE A 238 -11.73 1.37 12.19
N ILE A 239 -11.37 0.85 11.03
CA ILE A 239 -12.24 0.35 9.97
C ILE A 239 -12.02 -1.15 9.80
N SER A 240 -13.11 -1.88 9.56
CA SER A 240 -13.09 -3.28 9.16
C SER A 240 -14.16 -3.56 8.11
N VAL A 241 -14.03 -4.70 7.43
CA VAL A 241 -14.99 -5.16 6.43
C VAL A 241 -15.67 -6.43 6.92
N ALA A 242 -17.00 -6.41 6.95
CA ALA A 242 -17.82 -7.51 7.42
C ALA A 242 -17.86 -8.66 6.40
N SER A 243 -17.71 -9.89 6.88
CA SER A 243 -18.07 -11.09 6.11
C SER A 243 -19.58 -11.19 5.91
N ALA A 244 -20.02 -12.06 4.99
CA ALA A 244 -21.45 -12.37 4.82
C ALA A 244 -22.15 -12.67 6.16
N ARG A 245 -21.59 -13.59 6.96
CA ARG A 245 -22.09 -13.89 8.31
C ARG A 245 -22.08 -12.69 9.25
N GLY A 246 -21.04 -11.86 9.17
CA GLY A 246 -20.90 -10.65 9.99
C GLY A 246 -21.93 -9.56 9.66
N ARG A 247 -22.61 -9.63 8.51
CA ARG A 247 -23.74 -8.76 8.15
C ARG A 247 -25.08 -9.27 8.71
N GLY A 248 -25.19 -10.57 9.01
CA GLY A 248 -26.35 -11.18 9.68
C GLY A 248 -27.62 -11.25 8.83
N LYS A 249 -28.71 -11.76 9.43
CA LYS A 249 -30.00 -11.96 8.74
C LYS A 249 -30.71 -10.65 8.39
N ASN A 250 -30.56 -9.62 9.23
CA ASN A 250 -31.16 -8.30 9.02
C ASN A 250 -30.68 -7.63 7.72
N PHE A 251 -29.52 -8.04 7.18
CA PHE A 251 -29.07 -7.61 5.86
C PHE A 251 -30.00 -8.09 4.73
N LEU A 252 -30.58 -9.30 4.86
CA LEU A 252 -31.51 -9.85 3.86
C LEU A 252 -32.86 -9.13 3.87
N GLU A 253 -33.28 -8.62 5.04
CA GLU A 253 -34.55 -7.89 5.21
C GLU A 253 -34.59 -6.58 4.42
N LYS A 254 -33.42 -6.06 3.99
CA LYS A 254 -33.32 -4.84 3.19
C LYS A 254 -33.90 -4.97 1.78
N GLY A 255 -33.94 -6.18 1.21
CA GLY A 255 -34.54 -6.48 -0.10
C GLY A 255 -33.88 -5.83 -1.34
N LYS A 256 -32.96 -4.88 -1.17
CA LYS A 256 -32.17 -4.26 -2.25
C LYS A 256 -30.67 -4.52 -2.04
N PHE A 257 -30.03 -5.02 -3.09
CA PHE A 257 -28.59 -5.29 -3.15
C PHE A 257 -28.01 -4.49 -4.32
N GLU A 258 -27.17 -3.49 -4.01
CA GLU A 258 -26.74 -2.49 -4.99
C GLU A 258 -25.41 -2.87 -5.66
N SER A 259 -24.53 -3.54 -4.93
CA SER A 259 -23.22 -4.01 -5.40
C SER A 259 -23.18 -5.51 -5.66
N THR A 260 -22.22 -5.97 -6.47
CA THR A 260 -22.00 -7.41 -6.71
C THR A 260 -21.69 -8.12 -5.39
N ILE A 261 -20.93 -7.50 -4.49
CA ILE A 261 -20.62 -8.07 -3.18
C ILE A 261 -21.87 -8.21 -2.29
N ASP A 262 -22.84 -7.30 -2.39
CA ASP A 262 -24.11 -7.44 -1.68
C ASP A 262 -24.89 -8.66 -2.16
N ILE A 263 -24.97 -8.85 -3.48
CA ILE A 263 -25.62 -10.01 -4.09
C ILE A 263 -24.93 -11.30 -3.64
N LEU A 264 -23.59 -11.35 -3.70
CA LEU A 264 -22.81 -12.52 -3.29
C LEU A 264 -23.03 -12.85 -1.81
N HIS A 265 -22.98 -11.85 -0.92
CA HIS A 265 -23.24 -12.05 0.50
C HIS A 265 -24.69 -12.50 0.76
N ALA A 266 -25.66 -11.96 0.04
CA ALA A 266 -27.05 -12.36 0.15
C ALA A 266 -27.24 -13.83 -0.27
N CYS A 267 -26.68 -14.24 -1.40
CA CYS A 267 -26.72 -15.63 -1.87
C CYS A 267 -26.13 -16.60 -0.85
N LEU A 268 -25.00 -16.25 -0.23
CA LEU A 268 -24.36 -17.07 0.82
C LEU A 268 -25.27 -17.21 2.05
N LEU A 269 -25.87 -16.11 2.51
CA LEU A 269 -26.77 -16.14 3.67
C LEU A 269 -28.06 -16.90 3.38
N PHE A 270 -28.67 -16.72 2.19
CA PHE A 270 -29.84 -17.50 1.76
C PHE A 270 -29.53 -19.00 1.71
N ARG A 271 -28.36 -19.39 1.20
CA ARG A 271 -27.92 -20.80 1.19
C ARG A 271 -27.81 -21.38 2.59
N GLU A 272 -27.23 -20.64 3.54
CA GLU A 272 -27.13 -21.08 4.94
C GLU A 272 -28.51 -21.24 5.60
N LEU A 273 -29.45 -20.33 5.32
CA LEU A 273 -30.83 -20.41 5.80
C LEU A 273 -31.56 -21.64 5.24
N LEU A 274 -31.46 -21.87 3.94
CA LEU A 274 -32.07 -23.02 3.26
C LEU A 274 -31.52 -24.34 3.80
N HIS A 275 -30.21 -24.43 4.02
CA HIS A 275 -29.59 -25.63 4.58
C HIS A 275 -30.03 -25.91 6.01
N THR A 276 -30.25 -24.85 6.81
CA THR A 276 -30.78 -24.99 8.18
C THR A 276 -32.23 -25.46 8.18
N PHE A 277 -33.05 -24.98 7.24
CA PHE A 277 -34.47 -25.35 7.09
C PHE A 277 -34.66 -26.78 6.57
N ILE A 278 -33.76 -27.28 5.73
CA ILE A 278 -33.85 -28.65 5.18
C ILE A 278 -33.42 -29.70 6.24
N LEU A 279 -32.58 -29.33 7.20
CA LEU A 279 -32.08 -30.21 8.26
C LEU A 279 -32.91 -30.18 9.56
N SER A 280 -33.92 -29.30 9.65
CA SER A 280 -34.87 -29.20 10.76
C SER A 280 -36.19 -29.88 10.42
#